data_AF-A0A1H7VWZ3-F1
#
_entry.id   AF-A0A1H7VWZ3-F1
#
_cell.length_a   1.000
_cell.length_b   1.000
_cell.length_c   1.000
_cell.angle_alpha   90.00
_cell.angle_beta   90.00
_cell.angle_gamma   90.00
#
_symmetry.space_group_name_H-M   'P 1'
#
loop_
_entity.id
_entity.type
_entity.pdbx_description
1 polymer ?
#
loop_
_entity_poly.entity_id
_entity_poly.type
_entity_poly.pdbx_seq_one_letter_code
_entity_poly.pdbx_strand_id
1 'polypeptide(L)'
;MHGHSYKLFVTVKGKPVNDLENPKNGMVVDFGDIKSIVKSEIVDVWDHAVLINGLSPHKELGEDLEEKGHKVIYCTFQPTCENMLYAIAAKIKSKLPEGISLAYLKLHETENSYGEWLAEDNQ
;
A
#
# COMPACT_ATOMS: atom_id res chain seq x y z
N MET A 1 2.21 2.52 22.68
CA MET A 1 2.49 2.39 21.24
C MET A 1 3.40 1.21 21.01
N HIS A 2 3.25 0.54 19.87
CA HIS A 2 4.19 -0.46 19.37
C HIS A 2 4.29 -0.29 17.85
N GLY A 3 5.27 -0.92 17.22
CA GLY A 3 5.48 -0.87 15.78
C GLY A 3 5.74 -2.25 15.22
N HIS A 4 5.62 -2.37 13.89
CA HIS A 4 5.80 -3.63 13.18
C HIS A 4 6.57 -3.41 11.88
N SER A 5 7.34 -4.41 11.48
CA SER A 5 7.99 -4.47 10.19
C SER A 5 7.05 -5.09 9.17
N TYR A 6 6.19 -4.28 8.58
CA TYR A 6 5.18 -4.75 7.64
C TYR A 6 5.79 -5.31 6.35
N LYS A 7 5.19 -6.38 5.81
CA LYS A 7 5.54 -6.91 4.47
C LYS A 7 4.30 -6.89 3.58
N LEU A 8 4.36 -6.09 2.51
CA LEU A 8 3.29 -5.95 1.53
C LEU A 8 3.57 -6.82 0.30
N PHE A 9 2.62 -7.67 -0.06
CA PHE A 9 2.59 -8.39 -1.32
C PHE A 9 1.54 -7.74 -2.23
N VAL A 10 1.91 -7.51 -3.49
CA VAL A 10 1.07 -6.85 -4.47
C VAL A 10 0.93 -7.76 -5.68
N THR A 11 -0.31 -8.09 -6.02
CA THR A 11 -0.64 -8.85 -7.23
C THR A 11 -1.47 -7.98 -8.15
N VAL A 12 -1.01 -7.87 -9.39
CA VAL A 12 -1.70 -7.15 -10.47
C VAL A 12 -2.18 -8.12 -11.53
N LYS A 13 -3.19 -7.72 -12.29
CA LYS A 13 -3.71 -8.47 -13.44
C LYS A 13 -3.88 -7.55 -14.64
N GLY A 14 -3.70 -8.12 -15.83
CA GLY A 14 -3.82 -7.45 -17.11
C GLY A 14 -3.64 -8.46 -18.23
N LYS A 15 -3.65 -7.99 -19.47
CA LYS A 15 -3.36 -8.82 -20.65
C LYS A 15 -1.88 -8.71 -21.00
N PRO A 16 -1.19 -9.82 -21.30
CA PRO A 16 0.16 -9.74 -21.83
C PRO A 16 0.20 -8.93 -23.13
N VAL A 17 1.25 -8.14 -23.30
CA VAL A 17 1.55 -7.51 -24.59
C VAL A 17 1.75 -8.62 -25.63
N ASN A 18 1.07 -8.53 -26.77
CA ASN A 18 1.18 -9.49 -27.87
C ASN A 18 1.66 -8.78 -29.14
N ASP A 19 2.95 -8.48 -29.17
CA ASP A 19 3.63 -7.75 -30.23
C ASP A 19 5.09 -8.19 -30.29
N LEU A 20 5.47 -8.95 -31.31
CA LEU A 20 6.79 -9.58 -31.44
C LEU A 20 7.94 -8.57 -31.51
N GLU A 21 7.68 -7.35 -31.96
CA GLU A 21 8.69 -6.29 -32.07
C GLU A 21 8.83 -5.48 -30.78
N ASN A 22 7.93 -5.69 -29.80
CA ASN A 22 7.95 -4.99 -28.52
C ASN A 22 8.88 -5.70 -27.52
N PRO A 23 9.84 -5.00 -26.88
CA PRO A 23 10.70 -5.62 -25.86
C PRO A 23 9.94 -6.15 -24.64
N LYS A 24 8.70 -5.69 -24.40
CA LYS A 24 7.81 -6.16 -23.33
C LYS A 24 6.83 -7.26 -23.80
N ASN A 25 7.02 -7.83 -24.99
CA ASN A 25 6.19 -8.92 -25.49
C ASN A 25 6.08 -10.08 -24.48
N GLY A 26 4.86 -10.57 -24.25
CA GLY A 26 4.58 -11.62 -23.27
C GLY A 26 4.50 -11.14 -21.81
N MET A 27 4.79 -9.88 -21.52
CA MET A 27 4.67 -9.31 -20.17
C MET A 27 3.30 -8.69 -19.96
N VAL A 28 2.71 -8.89 -18.78
CA VAL A 28 1.55 -8.11 -18.33
C VAL A 28 1.99 -6.69 -17.99
N VAL A 29 3.07 -6.56 -17.21
CA VAL A 29 3.67 -5.28 -16.82
C VAL A 29 5.12 -5.52 -16.41
N ASP A 30 5.95 -4.48 -16.46
CA ASP A 30 7.30 -4.54 -15.91
C ASP A 30 7.26 -4.53 -14.37
N PHE A 31 8.03 -5.40 -13.72
CA PHE A 31 8.12 -5.41 -12.25
C PHE A 31 8.73 -4.12 -11.71
N GLY A 32 9.62 -3.45 -12.45
CA GLY A 32 10.19 -2.16 -12.11
C GLY A 32 9.13 -1.07 -11.99
N ASP A 33 8.16 -1.06 -12.91
CA ASP A 33 7.04 -0.10 -12.90
C ASP A 33 6.20 -0.26 -11.61
N ILE A 34 5.83 -1.50 -11.28
CA ILE A 34 5.07 -1.80 -10.05
C ILE A 34 5.87 -1.49 -8.78
N LYS A 35 7.15 -1.86 -8.74
CA LYS A 35 8.03 -1.56 -7.60
C LYS A 35 8.17 -0.05 -7.37
N SER A 36 8.28 0.72 -8.45
CA SER A 36 8.37 2.18 -8.38
C SER A 36 7.11 2.78 -7.75
N ILE A 37 5.92 2.36 -8.22
CA ILE A 37 4.63 2.81 -7.68
C ILE A 37 4.51 2.46 -6.18
N VAL A 38 4.77 1.21 -5.82
CA VAL A 38 4.67 0.77 -4.41
C VAL A 38 5.65 1.54 -3.52
N LYS A 39 6.87 1.76 -4.01
CA LYS A 39 7.87 2.51 -3.29
C LYS A 39 7.43 3.96 -3.03
N SER A 40 7.04 4.67 -4.08
CA SER A 40 6.70 6.10 -3.97
C SER A 40 5.40 6.35 -3.21
N GLU A 41 4.40 5.49 -3.37
CA GLU A 41 3.07 5.71 -2.78
C GLU A 41 2.96 5.18 -1.35
N ILE A 42 3.69 4.11 -1.04
CA ILE A 42 3.54 3.37 0.22
C ILE A 42 4.84 3.42 1.03
N VAL A 43 5.94 2.88 0.51
CA VAL A 43 7.17 2.70 1.31
C VAL A 43 7.75 4.04 1.75
N ASP A 44 8.07 4.93 0.82
CA ASP A 44 8.72 6.21 1.14
C ASP A 44 7.81 7.09 2.02
N VAL A 45 6.48 6.92 1.91
CA VAL A 45 5.50 7.67 2.70
C VAL A 45 5.33 7.07 4.09
N TRP A 46 5.22 5.75 4.25
CA TRP A 46 4.79 5.10 5.50
C TRP A 46 5.95 4.51 6.30
N ASP A 47 7.11 4.31 5.67
CA ASP A 47 8.29 3.81 6.36
C ASP A 47 8.76 4.80 7.41
N HIS A 48 9.18 4.25 8.56
CA HIS A 48 9.55 4.97 9.78
C HIS A 48 8.52 6.02 10.24
N ALA A 49 7.22 5.81 9.96
CA ALA A 49 6.14 6.70 10.38
C ALA A 49 5.21 6.08 11.43
N VAL A 50 4.60 6.93 12.24
CA VAL A 50 3.53 6.56 13.16
C VAL A 50 2.18 6.94 12.53
N LEU A 51 1.35 5.95 12.20
CA LEU A 51 0.00 6.20 11.71
C LEU A 51 -0.95 6.42 12.88
N ILE A 52 -1.70 7.52 12.85
CA ILE A 52 -2.65 7.91 13.90
C ILE A 52 -3.97 8.29 13.26
N ASN A 53 -5.08 7.80 13.83
CA ASN A 53 -6.40 8.28 13.45
C ASN A 53 -6.61 9.72 13.95
N GLY A 54 -6.50 10.68 13.04
CA GLY A 54 -6.65 12.11 13.32
C GLY A 54 -8.07 12.54 13.69
N LEU A 55 -9.07 11.67 13.54
CA LEU A 55 -10.44 11.90 13.99
C LEU A 55 -10.70 11.35 15.41
N SER A 56 -9.70 10.70 16.01
CA SER A 56 -9.79 10.15 17.36
C SER A 56 -9.11 11.07 18.39
N PRO A 57 -9.39 10.90 19.70
CA PRO A 57 -8.65 11.59 20.77
C PRO A 57 -7.14 11.33 20.73
N HIS A 58 -6.66 10.31 20.00
CA HIS A 58 -5.22 10.07 19.82
C HIS A 58 -4.51 11.10 18.95
N LYS A 59 -5.23 12.09 18.39
CA LYS A 59 -4.63 13.23 17.68
C LYS A 59 -3.60 13.96 18.53
N GLU A 60 -3.89 14.22 19.81
CA GLU A 60 -2.97 14.89 20.74
C GLU A 60 -1.66 14.11 20.92
N LEU A 61 -1.73 12.77 20.92
CA LEU A 61 -0.53 11.92 20.96
C LEU A 61 0.31 12.08 19.69
N GLY A 62 -0.32 12.27 18.53
CA GLY A 62 0.39 12.54 17.29
C GLY A 62 1.14 13.85 17.34
N GLU A 63 0.51 14.90 17.86
CA GLU A 63 1.09 16.24 17.95
C GLU A 63 2.34 16.22 18.86
N ASP A 64 2.26 15.54 20.01
CA ASP A 64 3.41 15.33 20.91
C ASP A 64 4.57 14.54 20.25
N LEU A 65 4.26 13.59 19.37
CA LEU A 65 5.28 12.82 18.64
C LEU A 65 5.93 13.64 17.53
N GLU A 66 5.18 14.49 16.84
CA GLU A 66 5.72 15.44 15.86
C GLU A 66 6.65 16.44 16.52
N GLU A 67 6.29 16.98 17.69
CA GLU A 67 7.14 17.86 18.49
C GLU A 67 8.47 17.19 18.90
N LYS A 68 8.44 15.87 19.10
CA LYS A 68 9.63 15.04 19.39
C LYS A 68 10.42 14.63 18.13
N GLY A 69 10.00 15.10 16.95
CA GLY A 69 10.68 14.86 15.69
C GLY A 69 10.35 13.52 15.01
N HIS A 70 9.29 12.84 15.46
CA HIS A 70 8.80 11.65 14.77
C HIS A 70 7.94 12.02 13.56
N LYS A 71 8.06 11.23 12.48
CA LYS A 71 7.17 11.33 11.32
C LYS A 71 5.81 10.75 11.69
N VAL A 72 4.77 11.58 11.70
CA VAL A 72 3.40 11.16 11.99
C VAL A 72 2.54 11.29 10.74
N ILE A 73 1.67 10.30 10.51
CA ILE A 73 0.69 10.31 9.43
C ILE A 73 -0.70 10.27 10.04
N TYR A 74 -1.43 11.36 9.90
CA TYR A 74 -2.82 11.42 10.32
C TYR A 74 -3.73 10.83 9.24
N CYS A 75 -4.29 9.66 9.53
CA CYS A 75 -5.33 9.03 8.71
C CYS A 75 -6.73 9.34 9.25
N THR A 76 -7.74 9.18 8.41
CA THR A 76 -9.17 9.34 8.77
C THR A 76 -9.82 8.02 9.18
N PHE A 77 -9.01 7.00 9.46
CA PHE A 77 -9.44 5.64 9.81
C PHE A 77 -8.54 5.08 10.92
N GLN A 78 -9.00 4.04 11.63
CA GLN A 78 -8.15 3.33 12.58
C GLN A 78 -7.10 2.51 11.82
N PRO A 79 -5.78 2.70 12.04
CA PRO A 79 -4.73 2.06 11.26
C PRO A 79 -4.52 0.59 11.67
N THR A 80 -5.59 -0.21 11.56
CA THR A 80 -5.50 -1.67 11.60
C THR A 80 -4.99 -2.19 10.25
N CYS A 81 -4.51 -3.43 10.21
CA CYS A 81 -4.01 -4.07 8.99
C CYS A 81 -5.05 -4.03 7.86
N GLU A 82 -6.32 -4.27 8.17
CA GLU A 82 -7.44 -4.25 7.22
C GLU A 82 -7.67 -2.86 6.63
N ASN A 83 -7.82 -1.83 7.46
CA ASN A 83 -8.06 -0.46 6.98
C ASN A 83 -6.86 0.07 6.19
N MET A 84 -5.64 -0.30 6.60
CA MET A 84 -4.43 0.01 5.87
C MET A 84 -4.44 -0.62 4.47
N LEU A 85 -4.90 -1.87 4.31
CA LEU A 85 -5.03 -2.50 3.00
C LEU A 85 -5.98 -1.75 2.06
N TYR A 86 -7.12 -1.26 2.55
CA TYR A 86 -8.03 -0.43 1.75
C TYR A 86 -7.35 0.87 1.28
N ALA A 87 -6.64 1.55 2.18
CA ALA A 87 -5.92 2.77 1.83
C ALA A 87 -4.76 2.52 0.84
N ILE A 88 -4.01 1.43 1.02
CA ILE A 88 -2.96 0.98 0.10
C ILE A 88 -3.55 0.66 -1.27
N ALA A 89 -4.66 -0.08 -1.32
CA ALA A 89 -5.34 -0.44 -2.56
C ALA A 89 -5.76 0.80 -3.34
N ALA A 90 -6.37 1.79 -2.68
CA ALA A 90 -6.77 3.04 -3.31
C ALA A 90 -5.58 3.80 -3.91
N LYS A 91 -4.47 3.91 -3.15
CA LYS A 91 -3.24 4.58 -3.60
C LYS A 91 -2.63 3.88 -4.82
N ILE A 92 -2.40 2.57 -4.74
CA ILE A 92 -1.81 1.80 -5.84
C ILE A 92 -2.70 1.85 -7.09
N LYS A 93 -4.01 1.59 -6.95
CA LYS A 93 -4.95 1.62 -8.08
C LYS A 93 -4.89 2.94 -8.85
N SER A 94 -4.76 4.07 -8.14
CA SER A 94 -4.72 5.41 -8.77
C SER A 94 -3.48 5.68 -9.64
N LYS A 95 -2.44 4.84 -9.53
CA LYS A 95 -1.16 5.00 -10.22
C LYS A 95 -0.84 3.86 -11.19
N LEU A 96 -1.67 2.81 -11.23
CA LEU A 96 -1.46 1.72 -12.17
C LEU A 96 -1.64 2.22 -13.61
N PRO A 97 -0.79 1.75 -14.55
CA PRO A 97 -0.92 2.11 -15.95
C PRO A 97 -2.20 1.54 -16.55
N GLU A 98 -2.63 2.13 -17.67
CA GLU A 98 -3.82 1.68 -18.40
C GLU A 98 -3.71 0.19 -18.79
N GLY A 99 -4.83 -0.53 -18.69
CA GLY A 99 -4.89 -1.97 -18.96
C GLY A 99 -4.38 -2.86 -17.83
N ILE A 100 -3.80 -2.30 -16.76
CA ILE A 100 -3.38 -3.01 -15.56
C ILE A 100 -4.32 -2.66 -14.41
N SER A 101 -4.72 -3.68 -13.66
CA SER A 101 -5.58 -3.53 -12.48
C SER A 101 -4.98 -4.26 -11.29
N LEU A 102 -5.25 -3.72 -10.10
CA LEU A 102 -4.87 -4.39 -8.85
C LEU A 102 -5.78 -5.61 -8.65
N ALA A 103 -5.19 -6.77 -8.43
CA ALA A 103 -5.92 -8.03 -8.26
C ALA A 103 -6.04 -8.43 -6.78
N TYR A 104 -4.94 -8.30 -6.03
CA TYR A 104 -4.87 -8.75 -4.65
C TYR A 104 -3.73 -8.04 -3.89
N LEU A 105 -3.93 -7.86 -2.60
CA LEU A 105 -2.91 -7.42 -1.65
C LEU A 105 -2.88 -8.35 -0.43
N LYS A 106 -1.69 -8.53 0.14
CA LYS A 106 -1.48 -9.16 1.46
C LYS A 106 -0.56 -8.30 2.27
N LEU A 107 -0.93 -8.00 3.51
CA LEU A 107 -0.12 -7.20 4.41
C LEU A 107 0.15 -8.00 5.68
N HIS A 108 1.39 -8.43 5.85
CA HIS A 108 1.85 -9.05 7.09
C HIS A 108 2.21 -7.98 8.10
N GLU A 109 1.55 -8.03 9.26
CA GLU A 109 1.93 -7.27 10.46
C GLU A 109 3.02 -8.04 11.23
N THR A 110 2.84 -9.35 11.35
CA THR A 110 3.84 -10.29 11.89
C THR A 110 4.04 -11.46 10.92
N GLU A 111 4.91 -12.41 11.26
CA GLU A 111 5.10 -13.61 10.44
C GLU A 111 3.81 -14.43 10.29
N ASN A 112 3.00 -14.52 11.35
CA ASN A 112 1.81 -15.37 11.41
C ASN A 112 0.49 -14.58 11.36
N SER A 113 0.53 -13.25 11.37
CA SER A 113 -0.66 -12.39 11.35
C SER A 113 -0.62 -11.44 10.17
N TYR A 114 -1.63 -11.53 9.30
CA TYR A 114 -1.74 -10.74 8.09
C TYR A 114 -3.19 -10.45 7.74
N GLY A 115 -3.41 -9.35 7.01
CA GLY A 115 -4.66 -9.05 6.33
C GLY A 115 -4.54 -9.33 4.84
N GLU A 116 -5.68 -9.58 4.20
CA GLU A 116 -5.78 -9.79 2.75
C GLU A 116 -6.87 -8.89 2.17
N TRP A 117 -6.63 -8.42 0.96
CA TRP A 117 -7.59 -7.63 0.20
C TRP A 117 -7.68 -8.20 -1.22
N LEU A 118 -8.88 -8.62 -1.61
CA LEU A 118 -9.16 -9.18 -2.93
C LEU A 118 -9.97 -8.18 -3.74
N ALA A 119 -9.58 -7.97 -5.01
CA ALA A 119 -10.27 -7.00 -5.85
C ALA A 119 -11.72 -7.38 -6.19
N GLU A 120 -12.06 -8.67 -6.17
CA GLU A 120 -13.42 -9.17 -6.46
C GLU A 120 -14.43 -8.86 -5.34
N ASP A 121 -13.98 -8.82 -4.09
CA ASP A 121 -14.83 -8.46 -2.94
C ASP A 121 -15.11 -6.95 -2.85
N ASN A 122 -14.52 -6.16 -3.76
CA ASN A 122 -14.37 -4.70 -3.65
C ASN A 122 -14.68 -3.97 -4.97
N GLN A 123 -15.62 -4.52 -5.75
CA GLN A 123 -16.09 -3.96 -7.02
C GLN A 123 -17.33 -3.08 -6.84
#